data_AF-A0A7C6YWD8-F1
#
_entry.id   AF-A0A7C6YWD8-F1
#
_cell.length_a   1.000
_cell.length_b   1.000
_cell.length_c   1.000
_cell.angle_alpha   90.00
_cell.angle_beta   90.00
_cell.angle_gamma   90.00
#
_symmetry.space_group_name_H-M   'P 1'
#
loop_
_entity.id
_entity.type
_entity.pdbx_description
1 polymer ?
#
loop_
_entity_poly.entity_id
_entity_poly.type
_entity_poly.pdbx_seq_one_letter_code
_entity_poly.pdbx_strand_id
1 'polypeptide(L)'
;MIKASRLFLTVFISIVIMGLLIVFVYDYDIRPIHLSDIFFFVGIILFFPGLISMTGAMEVFVSSQYLLSKYFSRNIKDHHHFKSLAEYKEFKELNSRKKGRKGLEMLTVGLVYIIISIILGRY
;
A
#
# COMPACT_ATOMS: atom_id res chain seq x y z
N MET A 1 -1.44 8.75 21.58
CA MET A 1 -2.35 9.46 20.66
C MET A 1 -2.03 9.33 19.16
N ILE A 2 -0.77 9.33 18.70
CA ILE A 2 -0.44 9.32 17.25
C ILE A 2 -0.80 8.00 16.52
N LYS A 3 -0.90 6.86 17.24
CA LYS A 3 -1.20 5.53 16.65
C LYS A 3 -2.62 5.44 16.07
N ALA A 4 -3.63 5.93 16.79
CA ALA A 4 -5.03 5.86 16.36
C ALA A 4 -5.30 6.69 15.10
N SER A 5 -4.62 7.84 14.96
CA SER A 5 -4.75 8.73 13.80
C SER A 5 -4.37 8.06 12.46
N ARG A 6 -3.45 7.08 12.47
CA ARG A 6 -2.95 6.46 11.23
C ARG A 6 -3.81 5.31 10.73
N LEU A 7 -4.21 4.41 11.64
CA LEU A 7 -5.21 3.38 11.33
C LEU A 7 -6.51 4.02 10.84
N PHE A 8 -6.94 5.09 11.53
CA PHE A 8 -8.09 5.87 11.11
C PHE A 8 -7.92 6.43 9.69
N LEU A 9 -6.75 6.98 9.36
CA LEU A 9 -6.48 7.47 8.01
C LEU A 9 -6.54 6.35 6.96
N THR A 10 -5.97 5.17 7.23
CA THR A 10 -6.02 4.04 6.30
C THR A 10 -7.44 3.57 6.06
N VAL A 11 -8.25 3.44 7.13
CA VAL A 11 -9.66 3.06 7.04
C VAL A 11 -10.49 4.15 6.35
N PHE A 12 -10.19 5.42 6.60
CA PHE A 12 -10.87 6.53 5.94
C PHE A 12 -10.61 6.52 4.43
N ILE A 13 -9.35 6.36 4.02
CA ILE A 13 -8.96 6.26 2.61
C ILE A 13 -9.63 5.04 1.95
N SER A 14 -9.69 3.88 2.63
CA SER A 14 -10.36 2.71 2.08
C SER A 14 -11.85 2.94 1.88
N ILE A 15 -12.55 3.57 2.83
CA ILE A 15 -13.96 3.94 2.68
C ILE A 15 -14.17 4.87 1.49
N VAL A 16 -13.31 5.86 1.30
CA VAL A 16 -13.40 6.78 0.14
C VAL A 16 -13.22 6.01 -1.17
N ILE A 17 -12.23 5.12 -1.26
CA ILE A 17 -12.01 4.28 -2.46
C ILE A 17 -13.22 3.38 -2.72
N MET A 18 -13.76 2.75 -1.69
CA MET A 18 -14.98 1.93 -1.82
C MET A 18 -16.16 2.75 -2.35
N GLY A 19 -16.37 3.95 -1.80
CA GLY A 19 -17.42 4.86 -2.28
C GLY A 19 -17.23 5.24 -3.75
N LEU A 20 -16.00 5.54 -4.15
CA LEU A 20 -15.68 5.81 -5.56
C LEU A 20 -15.96 4.60 -6.46
N LEU A 21 -15.63 3.39 -6.03
CA LEU A 21 -15.92 2.18 -6.80
C LEU A 21 -17.43 1.95 -6.96
N ILE A 22 -18.21 2.15 -5.90
CA ILE A 22 -19.68 2.05 -5.98
C ILE A 22 -20.24 3.02 -7.02
N VAL A 23 -19.76 4.27 -7.03
CA VAL A 23 -20.27 5.31 -7.94
C VAL A 23 -19.80 5.09 -9.39
N PHE A 24 -18.50 4.88 -9.61
CA PHE A 24 -17.92 4.90 -10.95
C PHE A 24 -17.90 3.54 -11.64
N VAL A 25 -17.83 2.44 -10.89
CA VAL A 25 -17.72 1.08 -11.47
C VAL A 25 -19.07 0.37 -11.45
N TYR A 26 -19.81 0.50 -10.35
CA TYR A 26 -21.05 -0.25 -10.12
C TYR A 26 -22.32 0.59 -10.26
N ASP A 27 -22.22 1.88 -10.62
CA ASP A 27 -23.36 2.78 -10.86
C ASP A 27 -24.43 2.74 -9.74
N TYR A 28 -23.98 2.86 -8.49
CA TYR A 28 -24.80 2.80 -7.27
C TYR A 28 -25.51 1.45 -7.01
N ASP A 29 -25.12 0.38 -7.68
CA ASP A 29 -25.66 -0.95 -7.44
C ASP A 29 -25.06 -1.60 -6.18
N ILE A 30 -25.88 -1.68 -5.11
CA ILE A 30 -25.48 -2.18 -3.79
C ILE A 30 -25.86 -3.66 -3.59
N ARG A 31 -25.81 -4.47 -4.66
CA ARG A 31 -25.96 -5.92 -4.52
C ARG A 31 -24.83 -6.52 -3.65
N PRO A 32 -25.12 -7.54 -2.82
CA PRO A 32 -24.11 -8.18 -1.97
C PRO A 32 -22.86 -8.65 -2.72
N ILE A 33 -23.04 -9.14 -3.95
CA ILE A 33 -21.94 -9.58 -4.81
C ILE A 33 -20.99 -8.45 -5.19
N HIS A 34 -21.51 -7.26 -5.52
CA HIS A 34 -20.69 -6.10 -5.85
C HIS A 34 -19.98 -5.54 -4.62
N LEU A 35 -20.66 -5.53 -3.47
CA LEU A 35 -20.02 -5.18 -2.21
C LEU A 35 -18.86 -6.13 -1.91
N SER A 36 -19.08 -7.44 -2.06
CA SER A 36 -18.04 -8.46 -1.90
C SER A 36 -16.82 -8.18 -2.79
N ASP A 37 -17.03 -7.87 -4.07
CA ASP A 37 -15.95 -7.56 -5.02
C ASP A 37 -15.17 -6.29 -4.62
N ILE A 38 -15.88 -5.25 -4.18
CA ILE A 38 -15.26 -4.00 -3.72
C ILE A 38 -14.41 -4.23 -2.47
N PHE A 39 -14.94 -4.96 -1.49
CA PHE A 39 -14.19 -5.35 -0.29
C PHE A 39 -12.96 -6.19 -0.65
N PHE A 40 -13.08 -7.11 -1.62
CA PHE A 40 -11.98 -7.93 -2.09
C PHE A 40 -10.87 -7.07 -2.71
N PHE A 41 -11.25 -6.19 -3.63
CA PHE A 41 -10.33 -5.33 -4.36
C PHE A 41 -9.56 -4.40 -3.41
N VAL A 42 -10.27 -3.72 -2.51
CA VAL A 42 -9.65 -2.85 -1.50
C VAL A 42 -8.80 -3.67 -0.53
N GLY A 43 -9.26 -4.85 -0.14
CA GLY A 43 -8.51 -5.78 0.68
C GLY A 43 -7.17 -6.17 0.06
N ILE A 44 -7.15 -6.54 -1.22
CA ILE A 44 -5.94 -6.87 -2.00
C ILE A 44 -4.99 -5.68 -2.08
N ILE A 45 -5.50 -4.49 -2.41
CA ILE A 45 -4.69 -3.27 -2.54
C ILE A 45 -3.98 -2.93 -1.23
N LEU A 46 -4.59 -3.20 -0.08
CA LEU A 46 -3.98 -2.97 1.23
C LEU A 46 -3.09 -4.13 1.69
N PHE A 47 -3.48 -5.36 1.36
CA PHE A 47 -2.80 -6.59 1.77
C PHE A 47 -1.40 -6.69 1.17
N PHE A 48 -1.24 -6.53 -0.15
CA PHE A 48 0.06 -6.73 -0.81
C PHE A 48 1.14 -5.74 -0.36
N PRO A 49 0.89 -4.41 -0.30
CA PRO A 49 1.85 -3.46 0.26
C PRO A 49 2.18 -3.75 1.73
N GLY A 50 1.17 -4.17 2.52
CA GLY A 50 1.37 -4.62 3.90
C GLY A 50 2.33 -5.80 4.00
N LEU A 51 2.11 -6.82 3.16
CA LEU A 51 2.94 -8.02 3.07
C LEU A 51 4.37 -7.70 2.65
N ILE A 52 4.55 -6.91 1.59
CA ILE A 52 5.86 -6.46 1.08
C ILE A 52 6.63 -5.68 2.16
N SER A 53 5.93 -4.82 2.90
CA SER A 53 6.54 -4.06 4.00
C SER A 53 6.87 -4.93 5.21
N MET A 54 6.16 -6.03 5.44
CA MET A 54 6.41 -6.95 6.55
C MET A 54 7.57 -7.91 6.24
N THR A 55 7.68 -8.39 5.00
CA THR A 55 8.72 -9.34 4.57
C THR A 55 10.08 -8.68 4.30
N GLY A 56 10.18 -7.35 4.38
CA GLY A 56 11.41 -6.63 4.05
C GLY A 56 11.72 -6.59 2.55
N ALA A 57 10.85 -7.15 1.71
CA ALA A 57 10.96 -7.10 0.25
C ALA A 57 10.98 -5.67 -0.30
N MET A 58 10.60 -4.68 0.51
CA MET A 58 10.80 -3.26 0.23
C MET A 58 12.23 -2.94 -0.22
N GLU A 59 13.26 -3.64 0.29
CA GLU A 59 14.66 -3.44 -0.15
C GLU A 59 14.89 -3.75 -1.63
N VAL A 60 14.17 -4.74 -2.18
CA VAL A 60 14.24 -5.08 -3.60
C VAL A 60 13.66 -3.95 -4.45
N PHE A 61 12.53 -3.37 -4.02
CA PHE A 61 11.93 -2.21 -4.67
C PHE A 61 12.81 -0.96 -4.58
N VAL A 62 13.54 -0.77 -3.48
CA VAL A 62 14.50 0.33 -3.31
C VAL A 62 15.63 0.25 -4.34
N SER A 63 16.19 -0.94 -4.54
CA SER A 63 17.22 -1.19 -5.56
C SER A 63 16.67 -0.96 -6.97
N SER A 64 15.47 -1.46 -7.27
CA SER A 64 14.82 -1.23 -8.57
C SER A 64 14.51 0.25 -8.83
N GLN A 65 14.05 1.00 -7.81
CA GLN A 65 13.82 2.43 -7.91
C GLN A 65 15.11 3.21 -8.16
N TYR A 66 16.22 2.84 -7.50
CA TYR A 66 17.53 3.44 -7.74
C TYR A 66 18.00 3.21 -9.19
N LEU A 67 17.83 1.99 -9.71
CA LEU A 67 18.19 1.67 -11.09
C LEU A 67 17.30 2.43 -12.09
N LEU A 68 15.99 2.46 -11.88
CA LEU A 68 15.05 3.23 -12.71
C LEU A 68 15.39 4.72 -12.71
N SER A 69 15.61 5.31 -11.53
CA SER A 69 16.03 6.71 -11.43
C SER A 69 17.38 6.92 -12.13
N LYS A 70 18.35 6.04 -11.97
CA LYS A 70 19.66 6.17 -12.63
C LYS A 70 19.56 6.11 -14.16
N TYR A 71 18.68 5.26 -14.70
CA TYR A 71 18.46 5.15 -16.14
C TYR A 71 17.62 6.32 -16.71
N PHE A 72 16.60 6.79 -15.99
CA PHE A 72 15.72 7.89 -16.43
C PHE A 72 16.28 9.29 -16.12
N SER A 73 17.09 9.47 -15.07
CA SER A 73 17.69 10.76 -14.67
C SER A 73 18.87 11.20 -15.54
N ARG A 74 19.16 10.50 -16.64
CA ARG A 74 20.22 10.89 -17.60
C ARG A 74 20.01 12.29 -18.19
N ASN A 75 18.82 12.89 -18.01
CA ASN A 75 18.46 14.24 -18.49
C ASN A 75 18.22 15.32 -17.41
N ILE A 76 18.36 15.03 -16.10
CA ILE A 76 18.04 16.01 -15.03
C ILE A 76 19.27 16.21 -14.14
N LYS A 77 19.97 17.33 -14.35
CA LYS A 77 21.28 17.69 -13.76
C LYS A 77 21.31 17.94 -12.24
N ASP A 78 20.21 17.79 -11.50
CA ASP A 78 20.10 18.39 -10.16
C ASP A 78 19.75 17.44 -8.99
N HIS A 79 19.85 16.12 -9.12
CA HIS A 79 19.44 15.23 -8.01
C HIS A 79 20.64 14.57 -7.34
N HIS A 80 20.89 14.99 -6.10
CA HIS A 80 21.83 14.43 -5.11
C HIS A 80 22.58 13.18 -5.58
N HIS A 81 23.84 13.37 -5.96
CA HIS A 81 24.76 12.30 -6.34
C HIS A 81 25.08 11.39 -5.14
N PHE A 82 24.21 10.41 -4.87
CA PHE A 82 24.61 9.24 -4.09
C PHE A 82 25.65 8.48 -4.93
N LYS A 83 26.91 8.44 -4.46
CA LYS A 83 28.04 7.86 -5.21
C LYS A 83 27.93 6.34 -5.31
N SER A 84 27.24 5.71 -4.37
CA SER A 84 26.98 4.26 -4.41
C SER A 84 25.59 3.89 -3.93
N LEU A 85 25.15 2.69 -4.32
CA LEU A 85 23.89 2.09 -3.84
C LEU A 85 23.92 1.88 -2.32
N ALA A 86 25.11 1.71 -1.72
CA ALA A 86 25.27 1.56 -0.27
C ALA A 86 24.92 2.85 0.49
N GLU A 87 25.38 4.03 0.04
CA GLU A 87 25.02 5.32 0.66
C GLU A 87 23.51 5.60 0.57
N TYR A 88 22.90 5.26 -0.56
CA TYR A 88 21.45 5.38 -0.73
C TYR A 88 20.69 4.42 0.19
N LYS A 89 21.20 3.19 0.37
CA LYS A 89 20.61 2.20 1.26
C LYS A 89 20.71 2.65 2.72
N GLU A 90 21.86 3.14 3.15
CA GLU A 90 22.13 3.61 4.52
C GLU A 90 21.24 4.81 4.91
N PHE A 91 21.10 5.80 4.01
CA PHE A 91 20.19 6.94 4.21
C PHE A 91 18.72 6.50 4.32
N LYS A 92 18.31 5.48 3.57
CA LYS A 92 16.95 4.95 3.57
C LYS A 92 16.70 4.00 4.76
N GLU A 93 17.72 3.30 5.25
CA GLU A 93 17.69 2.40 6.41
C GLU A 93 17.53 3.17 7.72
N LEU A 94 18.28 4.26 7.90
CA LEU A 94 18.13 5.20 9.03
C LEU A 94 16.69 5.72 9.17
N ASN A 95 15.98 5.89 8.05
CA ASN A 95 14.57 6.28 8.01
C ASN A 95 13.57 5.09 8.04
N SER A 96 14.02 3.84 7.88
CA SER A 96 13.15 2.67 7.69
C SER A 96 12.88 1.84 8.95
N ARG A 97 13.58 2.05 10.07
CA ARG A 97 13.26 1.36 11.35
C ARG A 97 11.82 1.61 11.87
N LYS A 98 11.11 2.63 11.35
CA LYS A 98 9.68 2.88 11.59
C LYS A 98 8.72 2.25 10.56
N LYS A 99 9.20 1.58 9.50
CA LYS A 99 8.36 1.08 8.38
C LYS A 99 7.79 -0.31 8.61
N GLY A 100 8.52 -1.24 9.24
CA GLY A 100 8.02 -2.62 9.47
C GLY A 100 6.69 -2.66 10.26
N ARG A 101 6.52 -1.74 11.23
CA ARG A 101 5.25 -1.58 11.96
C ARG A 101 4.07 -1.09 11.10
N LYS A 102 4.34 -0.31 10.04
CA LYS A 102 3.29 0.19 9.13
C LYS A 102 2.74 -0.92 8.25
N GLY A 103 3.61 -1.83 7.80
CA GLY A 103 3.22 -2.97 6.97
C GLY A 103 2.22 -3.88 7.66
N LEU A 104 2.43 -4.14 8.96
CA LEU A 104 1.55 -5.00 9.74
C LEU A 104 0.11 -4.43 9.84
N GLU A 105 -0.04 -3.12 10.09
CA GLU A 105 -1.35 -2.48 10.19
C GLU A 105 -2.14 -2.58 8.87
N MET A 106 -1.49 -2.29 7.73
CA MET A 106 -2.10 -2.40 6.40
C MET A 106 -2.44 -3.85 6.04
N LEU A 107 -1.55 -4.79 6.39
CA LEU A 107 -1.76 -6.22 6.20
C LEU A 107 -3.01 -6.68 6.95
N THR A 108 -3.13 -6.33 8.24
CA THR A 108 -4.27 -6.74 9.07
C THR A 108 -5.59 -6.18 8.53
N VAL A 109 -5.64 -4.89 8.17
CA VAL A 109 -6.85 -4.27 7.58
C VAL A 109 -7.22 -4.94 6.26
N GLY A 110 -6.25 -5.17 5.38
CA GLY A 110 -6.47 -5.85 4.10
C GLY A 110 -7.02 -7.28 4.29
N LEU A 111 -6.46 -8.03 5.24
CA LEU A 111 -6.89 -9.39 5.56
C LEU A 111 -8.33 -9.42 6.10
N VAL A 112 -8.70 -8.47 6.97
CA VAL A 112 -10.08 -8.31 7.45
C VAL A 112 -11.05 -8.05 6.29
N TYR A 113 -10.71 -7.17 5.36
CA TYR A 113 -11.55 -6.91 4.19
C TYR A 113 -11.70 -8.13 3.27
N ILE A 114 -10.63 -8.89 3.05
CA ILE A 114 -10.69 -10.14 2.28
C ILE A 114 -11.62 -11.15 2.96
N ILE A 115 -11.55 -11.30 4.29
CA ILE A 115 -12.45 -12.20 5.03
C ILE A 115 -13.91 -11.72 4.90
N ILE A 116 -14.17 -10.43 5.07
CA ILE A 116 -15.51 -9.86 4.91
C ILE A 116 -16.04 -10.11 3.50
N SER A 117 -15.21 -9.90 2.48
CA SER A 117 -15.55 -10.20 1.09
C SER A 117 -15.98 -11.65 0.91
N ILE A 118 -15.18 -12.62 1.39
CA ILE A 118 -15.51 -14.04 1.27
C ILE A 118 -16.84 -14.38 1.97
N ILE A 119 -17.10 -13.75 3.12
CA ILE A 119 -18.37 -13.94 3.84
C ILE A 119 -19.55 -13.37 3.03
N LEU A 120 -19.40 -12.17 2.48
CA LEU A 120 -20.46 -11.51 1.71
C LEU A 120 -20.72 -12.19 0.37
N GLY A 121 -19.70 -12.63 -0.35
CA GLY A 121 -19.84 -13.31 -1.64
C GLY A 121 -20.52 -14.68 -1.56
N ARG A 122 -20.78 -15.18 -0.34
CA ARG A 122 -21.56 -16.40 -0.11
C ARG A 122 -23.08 -16.13 -0.08
N TYR A 123 -23.49 -14.88 0.10
CA TYR A 123 -24.89 -14.43 0.12
C TYR A 123 -25.27 -13.78 -1.20
#